data_AF-A0A966WU60-F1
#
_entry.id   AF-A0A966WU60-F1
#
_cell.length_a   1.000
_cell.length_b   1.000
_cell.length_c   1.000
_cell.angle_alpha   90.00
_cell.angle_beta   90.00
_cell.angle_gamma   90.00
#
_symmetry.space_group_name_H-M   'P 1'
#
loop_
_entity.id
_entity.type
_entity.pdbx_description
1 polymer ?
#
loop_
_entity_poly.entity_id
_entity_poly.type
_entity_poly.pdbx_seq_one_letter_code
_entity_poly.pdbx_strand_id
1 'polypeptide(L)' 'MSEPLALSLGQQFELERMNRAIESTADLQALQGLAKQLLLAWHSQKAATQWVMRQQLEGPPRFGTGQAPSAGHQG' A
#
# COMPACT_ATOMS: atom_id res chain seq x y z
N MET A 1 -15.93 -13.96 5.67
CA MET A 1 -14.46 -14.11 5.62
C MET A 1 -14.02 -13.53 4.30
N SER A 2 -13.20 -12.47 4.28
CA SER A 2 -12.70 -11.89 3.04
C SER A 2 -11.80 -12.90 2.35
N GLU A 3 -12.09 -13.26 1.11
CA GLU A 3 -11.24 -14.18 0.34
C GLU A 3 -9.79 -13.66 0.32
N PRO A 4 -8.78 -14.53 0.56
CA PRO A 4 -7.40 -14.13 0.41
C PRO A 4 -7.20 -13.61 -1.02
N LEU A 5 -6.51 -12.47 -1.17
CA LEU A 5 -6.17 -11.94 -2.48
C LEU A 5 -5.36 -13.01 -3.23
N ALA A 6 -6.01 -13.72 -4.14
CA ALA A 6 -5.34 -14.71 -4.97
C ALA A 6 -4.35 -13.98 -5.89
N LEU A 7 -3.12 -14.47 -5.96
CA LEU A 7 -2.13 -13.93 -6.89
C LEU A 7 -2.62 -14.17 -8.33
N SER A 8 -2.54 -13.13 -9.16
CA SER A 8 -2.76 -13.28 -10.59
C SER A 8 -1.73 -14.25 -11.20
N LEU A 9 -2.01 -14.83 -12.35
CA LEU A 9 -1.08 -15.74 -13.04
C LEU A 9 0.30 -15.07 -13.27
N GLY A 10 0.31 -13.79 -13.65
CA GLY A 10 1.55 -13.03 -13.81
C GLY A 10 2.32 -12.83 -12.51
N GLN A 11 1.61 -12.57 -11.40
CA GLN A 11 2.23 -12.45 -10.08
C GLN A 11 2.85 -13.79 -9.62
N GLN A 12 2.23 -14.92 -9.96
CA GLN A 12 2.78 -16.25 -9.67
C GLN A 12 4.08 -16.51 -10.43
N PHE A 13 4.16 -16.13 -11.71
CA PHE A 13 5.40 -16.25 -12.49
C PHE A 13 6.54 -15.37 -11.94
N GLU A 14 6.25 -14.13 -11.54
CA GLU A 14 7.25 -13.27 -10.93
C GLU A 14 7.76 -13.84 -9.61
N LEU A 15 6.86 -14.43 -8.81
CA LEU A 15 7.23 -15.10 -7.56
C LEU A 15 8.17 -16.29 -7.82
N GLU A 16 7.86 -17.14 -8.80
CA GLU A 16 8.73 -18.25 -9.22
C GLU A 16 10.10 -17.76 -9.74
N ARG A 17 10.11 -16.68 -10.53
CA ARG A 17 11.35 -16.06 -11.02
C ARG A 17 12.24 -15.59 -9.86
N MET A 18 11.66 -14.91 -8.88
CA MET A 18 12.39 -14.42 -7.71
C MET A 18 12.87 -15.57 -6.82
N ASN A 19 12.05 -16.61 -6.62
CA ASN A 19 12.46 -17.82 -5.88
C ASN A 19 13.67 -18.47 -6.53
N ARG A 20 13.64 -18.69 -7.86
CA ARG A 20 14.79 -19.26 -8.59
C ARG A 20 16.04 -18.39 -8.48
N ALA A 21 15.90 -17.06 -8.52
CA ALA A 21 17.02 -16.15 -8.35
C ALA A 21 17.67 -16.34 -6.96
N ILE A 22 16.86 -16.46 -5.90
CA ILE A 22 17.35 -16.71 -4.54
C ILE A 22 18.05 -18.07 -4.46
N GLU A 23 17.42 -19.14 -4.94
CA GLU A 23 17.98 -20.50 -4.90
C GLU A 23 19.29 -20.63 -5.68
N SER A 24 19.41 -19.94 -6.81
CA SER A 24 20.62 -19.94 -7.64
C SER A 24 21.76 -19.07 -7.08
N THR A 25 21.50 -18.28 -6.04
CA THR A 25 22.50 -17.36 -5.47
C THR A 25 23.46 -18.13 -4.56
N ALA A 26 24.68 -18.38 -5.06
CA ALA A 26 25.75 -19.03 -4.29
C ALA A 26 26.67 -18.06 -3.54
N ASP A 27 26.68 -16.78 -3.93
CA ASP A 27 27.49 -15.75 -3.29
C ASP A 27 26.76 -15.09 -2.11
N LEU A 28 27.41 -15.08 -0.95
CA LEU A 28 26.87 -14.49 0.27
C LEU A 28 26.63 -12.97 0.12
N GLN A 29 27.49 -12.26 -0.60
CA GLN A 29 27.32 -10.81 -0.81
C GLN A 29 26.08 -10.53 -1.67
N ALA A 30 25.90 -11.27 -2.76
CA ALA A 30 24.71 -11.20 -3.59
C ALA A 30 23.43 -11.52 -2.80
N LEU A 31 23.45 -12.56 -1.94
CA LEU A 31 22.30 -12.91 -1.10
C LEU A 31 21.96 -11.80 -0.10
N GLN A 32 22.96 -11.20 0.55
CA GLN A 32 22.75 -10.04 1.42
C GLN A 32 22.17 -8.84 0.64
N GLY A 33 22.61 -8.64 -0.59
CA GLY A 33 22.06 -7.62 -1.49
C GLY A 33 20.59 -7.85 -1.82
N LEU A 34 20.21 -9.09 -2.18
CA LEU A 34 18.83 -9.47 -2.44
C LEU A 34 17.94 -9.30 -1.20
N ALA A 35 18.42 -9.72 -0.03
CA ALA A 35 17.69 -9.57 1.23
C ALA A 35 17.40 -8.10 1.56
N LYS A 36 18.38 -7.20 1.36
CA LYS A 36 18.19 -5.75 1.56
C LYS A 36 17.16 -5.16 0.60
N GLN A 37 17.18 -5.59 -0.67
CA GLN A 37 16.21 -5.15 -1.67
C GLN A 37 14.79 -5.60 -1.32
N LEU A 38 14.61 -6.86 -0.90
CA LEU A 38 13.32 -7.38 -0.43
C LEU A 38 12.81 -6.60 0.78
N LEU A 39 13.68 -6.30 1.74
CA LEU A 39 13.31 -5.50 2.92
C LEU A 39 12.82 -4.10 2.53
N LEU A 40 13.54 -3.42 1.63
CA LEU A 40 13.15 -2.10 1.14
C LEU A 40 11.80 -2.14 0.38
N ALA A 41 11.62 -3.14 -0.48
CA ALA A 41 10.38 -3.32 -1.24
C ALA A 41 9.18 -3.55 -0.30
N TRP A 42 9.35 -4.38 0.74
CA TRP A 42 8.32 -4.62 1.75
C TRP A 42 7.90 -3.34 2.48
N HIS A 43 8.87 -2.55 2.95
CA HIS A 43 8.57 -1.29 3.62
C HIS A 43 7.88 -0.29 2.69
N SER A 44 8.31 -0.24 1.43
CA SER A 44 7.70 0.64 0.41
C SER A 44 6.24 0.25 0.14
N GLN A 45 5.96 -1.05 0.01
CA GLN A 45 4.60 -1.55 -0.16
C GLN A 45 3.73 -1.23 1.07
N LYS A 46 4.25 -1.45 2.28
CA LYS A 46 3.55 -1.11 3.52
C LYS A 46 3.21 0.38 3.59
N ALA A 47 4.16 1.25 3.26
CA ALA A 47 3.95 2.70 3.24
C ALA A 47 2.89 3.12 2.21
N ALA A 48 2.93 2.53 1.01
CA ALA A 48 1.93 2.77 -0.04
C ALA A 48 0.53 2.34 0.41
N THR A 49 0.39 1.13 0.97
CA THR A 49 -0.89 0.64 1.51
C THR A 49 -1.42 1.55 2.62
N GLN A 50 -0.56 1.95 3.56
CA GLN A 50 -0.95 2.89 4.62
C GLN A 50 -1.39 4.25 4.06
N TRP A 51 -0.73 4.74 3.02
CA TRP A 51 -1.09 5.98 2.35
C TRP A 51 -2.46 5.88 1.66
N VAL A 52 -2.71 4.80 0.91
CA VAL A 52 -4.01 4.56 0.26
C VAL A 52 -5.12 4.45 1.30
N MET A 53 -4.90 3.70 2.39
CA MET A 53 -5.87 3.57 3.48
C MET A 53 -6.21 4.93 4.10
N ARG A 54 -5.21 5.76 4.40
CA ARG A 54 -5.44 7.13 4.90
C ARG A 54 -6.29 7.94 3.93
N GLN A 55 -5.99 7.93 2.63
CA GLN A 55 -6.78 8.67 1.65
C GLN A 55 -8.23 8.18 1.50
N GLN A 56 -8.49 6.88 1.64
CA GLN A 56 -9.86 6.36 1.56
C GLN A 56 -10.67 6.63 2.84
N LEU A 57 -10.01 6.73 4.00
CA LEU A 57 -10.63 7.03 5.29
C LEU A 57 -10.81 8.54 5.51
N GLU A 58 -9.86 9.35 5.03
CA GLU A 58 -9.95 10.80 4.90
C GLU A 58 -10.76 11.14 3.64
N GLY A 59 -12.06 10.81 3.65
CA GLY A 59 -12.99 11.23 2.60
C GLY A 59 -12.91 12.75 2.34
N PRO A 60 -13.43 13.24 1.19
CA PRO A 60 -13.23 14.61 0.74
C PRO A 60 -13.53 15.60 1.88
N PRO A 61 -12.70 16.65 2.05
CA PRO A 61 -12.90 17.63 3.11
C PRO A 61 -14.35 18.10 3.02
N ARG A 62 -15.09 17.88 4.11
CA ARG A 62 -16.45 18.41 4.27
C ARG A 62 -16.31 19.93 4.43
N PHE A 63 -16.00 20.61 3.33
CA PHE A 63 -16.03 22.05 3.26
C PHE A 63 -17.49 22.49 3.36
N GLY A 64 -17.86 22.97 4.55
CA GLY A 64 -18.92 23.94 4.75
C GLY A 64 -20.35 23.47 4.46
N THR A 65 -20.99 22.79 5.42
CA THR A 65 -22.39 23.15 5.69
C THR A 65 -22.36 24.49 6.39
N GLY A 66 -22.45 25.57 5.61
CA GLY A 66 -22.61 26.93 6.10
C GLY A 66 -23.85 27.02 6.97
N GLN A 67 -23.65 26.93 8.29
CA GLN A 67 -24.63 27.39 9.25
C GLN A 67 -24.42 28.90 9.39
N ALA A 68 -25.16 29.67 8.58
CA ALA A 68 -25.24 31.11 8.75
C ALA A 68 -25.88 31.41 10.11
N PRO A 69 -25.36 32.35 10.92
CA PRO A 69 -26.09 32.83 12.08
C PRO A 69 -27.30 33.62 11.58
N SER A 70 -28.51 33.14 11.90
CA SER A 70 -29.76 33.86 11.65
C SER A 70 -29.74 35.21 12.35
N ALA A 71 -29.31 36.24 11.64
CA ALA A 71 -29.46 37.63 12.01
C ALA A 71 -30.76 38.18 11.40
N GLY A 72 -31.80 38.25 12.23
CA GLY A 72 -32.83 39.31 12.21
C GLY A 72 -33.97 39.25 11.18
N HIS A 73 -35.20 39.22 11.70
CA HIS A 73 -36.47 39.84 11.23
C HIS A 73 -37.63 38.92 11.71
N GLN A 74 -38.73 39.32 12.35
CA GLN A 74 -39.42 40.59 12.65
C GLN A 74 -40.60 40.24 13.59
N GLY A 75 -41.12 41.24 14.32
CA GLY A 75 -42.43 41.15 14.99
C GLY A 75 -42.56 42.10 16.15
#